data_AF-A0A0F7C1X9-F1
#
_entry.id   AF-A0A0F7C1X9-F1
#
_cell.length_a   1.000
_cell.length_b   1.000
_cell.length_c   1.000
_cell.angle_alpha   90.00
_cell.angle_beta   90.00
_cell.angle_gamma   90.00
#
_symmetry.space_group_name_H-M   'P 1'
#
loop_
_entity.id
_entity.type
_entity.pdbx_description
1 polymer ?
#
loop_
_entity_poly.entity_id
_entity_poly.type
_entity_poly.pdbx_seq_one_letter_code
_entity_poly.pdbx_strand_id
1 'polypeptide(L)' 'MISDYIIDHVNVGELDNDFLIFEEGLVNSLFAIQLMTFLEKTFSIKITMDDLDIENYRSVNAISKFVKSKQGEV' A
#
# COMPACT_ATOMS: atom_id res chain seq x y z
N MET A 1 11.24 1.76 -0.80
CA MET A 1 10.78 0.75 0.22
C MET A 1 9.32 0.31 0.01
N ILE A 2 8.33 1.22 -0.07
CA ILE A 2 6.96 0.89 -0.56
C ILE A 2 6.70 1.65 -1.86
N SER A 3 7.09 2.93 -1.92
CA SER A 3 6.98 3.77 -3.12
C SER A 3 7.67 3.17 -4.34
N ASP A 4 8.91 2.65 -4.21
CA ASP A 4 9.60 1.95 -5.31
C ASP A 4 8.82 0.75 -5.85
N TYR A 5 8.25 -0.06 -4.95
CA TYR A 5 7.49 -1.24 -5.35
C TYR A 5 6.28 -0.84 -6.18
N ILE A 6 5.59 0.23 -5.76
CA ILE A 6 4.44 0.76 -6.48
C ILE A 6 4.90 1.38 -7.81
N ILE A 7 5.91 2.25 -7.82
CA ILE A 7 6.47 2.86 -9.04
C ILE A 7 6.83 1.82 -10.10
N ASP A 8 7.51 0.74 -9.71
CA ASP A 8 7.91 -0.36 -10.59
C ASP A 8 6.69 -1.08 -11.21
N HIS A 9 5.57 -1.18 -10.47
CA HIS A 9 4.37 -1.87 -10.93
C HIS A 9 3.38 -0.99 -11.69
N VAL A 10 3.28 0.31 -11.37
CA VAL A 10 2.35 1.24 -12.03
C VAL A 10 2.99 2.12 -13.10
N ASN A 11 4.30 1.99 -13.32
CA ASN A 11 5.04 2.69 -14.38
C ASN A 11 4.83 4.22 -14.35
N VAL A 12 4.92 4.80 -13.14
CA VAL A 12 4.85 6.25 -12.92
C VAL A 12 6.25 6.80 -12.63
N GLY A 13 6.56 8.00 -13.12
CA GLY A 13 7.89 8.59 -12.96
C GLY A 13 8.19 9.07 -11.54
N GLU A 14 7.18 9.64 -10.86
CA GLU A 14 7.26 10.08 -9.47
C GLU A 14 5.93 9.80 -8.77
N LEU A 15 6.00 9.47 -7.49
CA LEU A 15 4.84 9.10 -6.69
C LEU A 15 4.89 9.89 -5.38
N ASP A 16 3.99 10.86 -5.25
CA ASP A 16 3.85 11.64 -4.03
C ASP A 16 3.28 10.75 -2.90
N ASN A 17 3.64 11.03 -1.65
CA ASN A 17 3.14 10.24 -0.53
C ASN A 17 1.62 10.30 -0.37
N ASP A 18 0.99 11.39 -0.81
CA ASP A 18 -0.46 11.59 -0.83
C ASP A 18 -1.11 11.27 -2.19
N PHE A 19 -0.33 10.77 -3.15
CA PHE A 19 -0.82 10.37 -4.46
C PHE A 19 -1.84 9.22 -4.35
N LEU A 20 -2.99 9.41 -5.00
CA LEU A 20 -4.12 8.50 -4.94
C LEU A 20 -3.98 7.39 -5.99
N ILE A 21 -3.23 6.34 -5.66
CA ILE A 21 -2.90 5.23 -6.57
C ILE A 21 -4.13 4.44 -7.06
N PHE A 22 -5.24 4.49 -6.31
CA PHE A 22 -6.52 3.85 -6.69
C PHE A 22 -7.38 4.72 -7.60
N GLU A 23 -7.37 6.04 -7.42
CA GLU A 23 -8.23 6.95 -8.19
C GLU A 23 -7.76 7.14 -9.63
N GLU A 24 -6.45 7.03 -9.85
CA GLU A 24 -5.83 7.11 -11.17
C GLU A 24 -6.04 5.83 -12.01
N GLY A 25 -6.71 4.80 -11.46
CA GLY A 25 -6.91 3.51 -12.13
C GLY A 25 -5.62 2.70 -12.32
N LEU A 26 -4.52 3.14 -11.69
CA LEU A 26 -3.21 2.51 -11.75
C LEU A 26 -3.18 1.20 -10.96
N VAL A 27 -3.99 1.12 -9.90
CA VAL A 27 -4.08 -0.05 -9.01
C VAL A 27 -5.42 -0.75 -9.18
N ASN A 28 -5.38 -2.07 -9.37
CA ASN A 28 -6.55 -2.94 -9.40
C ASN A 28 -6.59 -3.87 -8.17
N SER A 29 -7.69 -4.61 -8.01
CA SER A 29 -7.86 -5.55 -6.89
C SER A 29 -6.77 -6.64 -6.83
N LEU A 30 -6.17 -7.01 -7.95
CA LEU A 30 -5.06 -7.98 -7.98
C LEU A 30 -3.78 -7.37 -7.41
N PHE A 31 -3.46 -6.14 -7.80
CA PHE A 31 -2.31 -5.43 -7.27
C PHE A 31 -2.45 -5.18 -5.77
N ALA A 32 -3.66 -4.87 -5.28
CA ALA A 32 -3.92 -4.72 -3.84
C ALA A 32 -3.53 -5.99 -3.05
N ILE A 33 -3.86 -7.18 -3.57
CA ILE A 33 -3.49 -8.47 -2.95
C ILE A 33 -1.97 -8.72 -3.03
N GLN A 34 -1.33 -8.34 -4.14
CA GLN A 34 0.14 -8.46 -4.27
C GLN A 34 0.86 -7.54 -3.28
N LEU A 35 0.42 -6.28 -3.20
CA LEU A 35 0.92 -5.30 -2.25
C LEU A 35 0.70 -5.76 -0.81
N MET A 36 -0.48 -6.29 -0.47
CA MET A 36 -0.75 -6.92 0.82
C MET A 36 0.30 -7.98 1.16
N THR A 37 0.52 -8.93 0.26
CA THR A 37 1.48 -10.02 0.46
C THR A 37 2.91 -9.49 0.64
N PHE A 38 3.27 -8.45 -0.11
CA PHE A 38 4.56 -7.77 0.00
C PHE A 38 4.72 -7.12 1.37
N LEU A 39 3.70 -6.39 1.86
CA LEU A 39 3.72 -5.74 3.15
C LEU A 39 3.77 -6.74 4.31
N GLU A 40 2.95 -7.79 4.27
CA GLU A 40 2.97 -8.85 5.28
C GLU A 40 4.35 -9.50 5.40
N LYS A 41 4.99 -9.82 4.27
CA LYS A 41 6.34 -10.42 4.26
C LYS A 41 7.43 -9.44 4.69
N THR A 42 7.34 -8.19 4.27
CA THR A 42 8.38 -7.17 4.53
C THR A 42 8.34 -6.71 5.99
N PHE A 43 7.15 -6.52 6.55
CA PHE A 43 6.96 -5.97 7.90
C PHE A 43 6.57 -7.02 8.94
N SER A 44 6.41 -8.29 8.54
CA SER A 44 5.96 -9.39 9.41
C SER A 44 4.65 -9.07 10.14
N ILE A 45 3.74 -8.38 9.45
CA ILE A 45 2.40 -8.04 9.94
C ILE A 45 1.37 -8.98 9.34
N LYS A 46 0.18 -9.05 9.98
CA LYS A 46 -0.98 -9.75 9.43
C LYS A 46 -1.99 -8.73 8.91
N ILE A 47 -2.31 -8.84 7.63
CA ILE A 47 -3.31 -8.02 6.95
C ILE A 47 -4.52 -8.90 6.67
N THR A 48 -5.74 -8.41 6.88
CA THR A 48 -6.97 -9.11 6.50
C THR A 48 -7.66 -8.43 5.33
N MET A 49 -8.65 -9.08 4.72
CA MET A 49 -9.44 -8.44 3.66
C MET A 49 -10.20 -7.19 4.17
N ASP A 50 -10.63 -7.17 5.43
CA ASP A 50 -11.21 -5.96 6.06
C ASP A 50 -10.21 -4.81 6.17
N ASP A 51 -8.91 -5.10 6.28
CA ASP A 51 -7.89 -4.06 6.33
C ASP A 51 -7.65 -3.40 4.96
N LEU A 52 -7.98 -4.10 3.85
CA LEU A 52 -7.90 -3.62 2.46
C LEU A 52 -8.96 -2.58 2.12
N ASP A 53 -9.26 -1.70 3.06
CA ASP A 53 -10.12 -0.55 2.83
C ASP A 53 -9.36 0.49 1.98
N ILE A 54 -10.11 1.17 1.12
CA ILE A 54 -9.56 2.24 0.27
C ILE A 54 -8.91 3.33 1.13
N GLU A 55 -9.39 3.58 2.35
CA GLU A 55 -8.78 4.57 3.25
C GLU A 55 -7.36 4.20 3.70
N ASN A 56 -7.07 2.90 3.89
CA ASN A 56 -5.76 2.41 4.31
C ASN A 56 -4.80 2.24 3.12
N TYR A 57 -5.34 2.07 1.90
CA TYR A 57 -4.57 1.72 0.71
C TYR A 57 -4.53 2.82 -0.36
N ARG A 58 -5.29 3.91 -0.20
CA ARG A 58 -5.38 5.03 -1.16
C ARG A 58 -4.05 5.65 -1.55
N SER A 59 -3.06 5.66 -0.67
CA SER A 59 -1.77 6.30 -0.90
C SER A 59 -0.64 5.62 -0.13
N VAL A 60 0.61 5.91 -0.51
CA VAL A 60 1.80 5.40 0.19
C VAL A 60 1.78 5.79 1.67
N ASN A 61 1.37 7.02 1.98
CA ASN A 61 1.29 7.50 3.36
C ASN A 61 0.25 6.72 4.18
N ALA A 62 -0.92 6.44 3.59
CA ALA A 62 -1.95 5.64 4.23
C ALA A 62 -1.44 4.22 4.52
N ILE A 63 -0.81 3.57 3.53
CA ILE A 63 -0.23 2.25 3.67
C ILE A 63 0.84 2.25 4.77
N SER A 64 1.72 3.25 4.78
CA SER A 64 2.78 3.37 5.78
C SER A 64 2.22 3.54 7.19
N LYS A 65 1.19 4.40 7.37
CA LYS A 65 0.50 4.58 8.64
C LYS A 65 -0.18 3.28 9.09
N PHE A 66 -0.85 2.60 8.18
CA PHE A 66 -1.50 1.32 8.45
C PHE A 66 -0.50 0.26 8.92
N VAL A 67 0.63 0.11 8.22
CA VAL A 67 1.71 -0.80 8.61
C VAL A 67 2.23 -0.48 10.00
N LYS A 68 2.52 0.80 10.30
CA LYS A 68 2.99 1.24 11.63
C LYS A 68 1.98 0.93 12.72
N SER A 69 0.70 1.18 12.47
CA SER A 69 -0.37 0.86 13.41
C SER A 69 -0.45 -0.65 13.69
N LYS A 70 -0.19 -1.51 12.69
CA LYS A 70 -0.14 -2.98 12.87
C LYS A 70 1.10 -3.45 13.60
N GLN A 71 2.23 -2.74 13.47
CA GLN A 71 3.46 -3.06 14.18
C GLN A 71 3.43 -2.66 15.67
N GLY A 72 2.36 -1.99 16.13
CA GLY A 72 2.23 -1.56 17.51
C GLY A 72 3.11 -0.34 17.86
N GLU A 73 3.61 0.38 16.85
CA GLU A 73 4.25 1.67 17.02
C GLU A 73 3.16 2.76 17.15
N VAL A 74 2.60 2.90 18.35
CA VAL A 74 1.76 4.05 18.75
C VAL A 74 2.34 4.75 19.97
#